data_AF-W6TI95-F1
#
_entry.id   AF-W6TI95-F1
#
_cell.length_a   1.000
_cell.length_b   1.000
_cell.length_c   1.000
_cell.angle_alpha   90.00
_cell.angle_beta   90.00
_cell.angle_gamma   90.00
#
_symmetry.space_group_name_H-M   'P 1'
#
loop_
_entity.id
_entity.type
_entity.pdbx_description
1 polymer ?
#
loop_
_entity_poly.entity_id
_entity_poly.type
_entity_poly.pdbx_seq_one_letter_code
_entity_poly.pdbx_strand_id
1 'polypeptide(L)'
;MAVFFDNEEIGSLTSRGANSTLLTEILERIDYVLNLGQEEHMIKLQKSFNISMDGAHGIHPGYTCKHDPYYKTSLGKGVTIKSNANFKYATTANGWAKLKALAIKNNIKIQEILMKADTNSGSTIGPIAKLKKQVLKQ
;
A
#
# COMPACT_ATOMS: atom_id res chain seq x y z
N MET A 1 -8.65 -7.21 -8.61
CA MET A 1 -8.47 -8.17 -7.50
C MET A 1 -8.39 -7.38 -6.21
N ALA A 2 -9.06 -7.83 -5.15
CA ALA A 2 -8.94 -7.28 -3.81
C ALA A 2 -8.51 -8.41 -2.87
N VAL A 3 -7.67 -8.10 -1.88
CA VAL A 3 -7.10 -9.07 -0.95
C VAL A 3 -7.14 -8.48 0.44
N PHE A 4 -7.63 -9.28 1.39
CA PHE A 4 -7.72 -8.90 2.80
C PHE A 4 -6.79 -9.81 3.58
N PHE A 5 -5.82 -9.21 4.27
CA PHE A 5 -4.86 -9.94 5.10
C PHE A 5 -5.25 -9.80 6.58
N ASP A 6 -4.97 -10.85 7.34
CA ASP A 6 -5.12 -10.88 8.80
C ASP A 6 -3.80 -10.48 9.49
N ASN A 7 -3.80 -10.34 10.81
CA ASN A 7 -2.61 -10.22 11.66
C ASN A 7 -1.71 -9.01 11.36
N GLU A 8 -2.23 -7.96 10.73
CA GLU A 8 -1.49 -6.73 10.46
C GLU A 8 -0.94 -6.11 11.75
N GLU A 9 -1.81 -5.99 12.75
CA GLU A 9 -1.56 -5.39 14.07
C GLU A 9 -0.51 -6.14 14.91
N ILE A 10 -0.18 -7.39 14.52
CA ILE A 10 0.88 -8.20 15.15
C ILE A 10 2.10 -8.41 14.22
N GLY A 11 2.20 -7.63 13.14
CA GLY A 11 3.37 -7.60 12.26
C GLY A 11 3.28 -8.45 10.98
N SER A 12 2.13 -9.04 10.67
CA SER A 12 1.88 -9.80 9.42
C SER A 12 2.73 -11.06 9.18
N LEU A 13 3.45 -11.56 10.20
CA LEU A 13 4.31 -12.75 10.12
C LEU A 13 3.56 -14.07 10.34
N THR A 14 2.40 -14.22 9.72
CA THR A 14 1.57 -15.43 9.82
C THR A 14 1.23 -15.96 8.42
N SER A 15 0.69 -17.17 8.34
CA SER A 15 0.22 -17.76 7.08
C SER A 15 -0.96 -17.00 6.44
N ARG A 16 -1.67 -16.16 7.21
CA ARG A 16 -2.78 -15.32 6.75
C ARG A 16 -2.43 -13.83 6.66
N GLY A 17 -1.22 -13.46 7.07
CA GLY A 17 -0.72 -12.09 7.04
C GLY A 17 -0.16 -11.69 5.69
N ALA A 18 0.13 -10.40 5.55
CA ALA A 18 0.65 -9.83 4.30
C ALA A 18 2.06 -10.34 3.90
N ASN A 19 2.81 -10.95 4.84
CA ASN A 19 4.11 -11.58 4.54
C ASN A 19 3.97 -13.05 4.12
N SER A 20 2.75 -13.58 4.04
CA SER A 20 2.50 -14.93 3.54
C SER A 20 2.76 -15.06 2.04
N THR A 21 2.80 -16.30 1.55
CA THR A 21 2.88 -16.61 0.11
C THR A 21 1.51 -16.56 -0.58
N LEU A 22 0.42 -16.32 0.17
CA LEU A 22 -0.97 -16.42 -0.31
C LEU A 22 -1.20 -15.65 -1.62
N LEU A 23 -0.78 -14.39 -1.68
CA LEU A 23 -0.99 -13.57 -2.87
C LEU A 23 -0.19 -14.07 -4.07
N THR A 24 1.07 -14.46 -3.87
CA THR A 24 1.91 -15.03 -4.92
C THR A 24 1.27 -16.32 -5.46
N GLU A 25 0.89 -17.24 -4.57
CA GLU A 25 0.30 -18.53 -4.95
C GLU A 25 -1.03 -18.36 -5.70
N ILE A 26 -1.89 -17.42 -5.28
CA ILE A 26 -3.14 -17.15 -5.99
C ILE A 26 -2.86 -16.65 -7.41
N LEU A 27 -1.91 -15.73 -7.59
CA LEU A 27 -1.58 -15.19 -8.91
C LEU A 27 -0.93 -16.25 -9.81
N GLU A 28 -0.02 -17.06 -9.28
CA GLU A 28 0.59 -18.17 -10.03
C GLU A 28 -0.45 -19.21 -10.44
N ARG A 29 -1.43 -19.52 -9.59
CA ARG A 29 -2.53 -20.44 -9.94
C ARG A 29 -3.47 -19.85 -11.00
N ILE A 30 -3.73 -18.55 -10.96
CA ILE A 30 -4.49 -17.87 -12.02
C ILE A 30 -3.72 -17.96 -13.35
N ASP A 31 -2.42 -17.69 -13.33
CA ASP A 31 -1.59 -17.75 -14.52
C ASP A 31 -1.49 -19.16 -15.10
N TYR A 32 -1.39 -20.17 -14.25
CA TYR A 32 -1.42 -21.58 -14.65
C TYR A 32 -2.72 -21.94 -15.40
N VAL A 33 -3.89 -21.56 -14.88
CA VAL A 33 -5.18 -21.84 -15.54
C VAL A 33 -5.34 -21.06 -16.86
N LEU A 34 -4.68 -19.92 -16.99
CA LEU A 34 -4.65 -19.11 -18.21
C LEU A 34 -3.58 -19.59 -19.22
N ASN A 35 -2.85 -20.67 -18.94
CA ASN A 35 -1.73 -21.17 -19.73
C ASN A 35 -0.64 -20.10 -19.96
N LEU A 36 -0.39 -19.25 -18.96
CA LEU A 36 0.66 -18.24 -19.01
C LEU A 36 1.97 -18.83 -18.44
N GLY A 37 3.07 -18.52 -19.11
CA GLY A 37 4.40 -18.88 -18.67
C GLY A 37 4.97 -17.90 -17.63
N GLN A 38 6.20 -18.19 -17.21
CA GLN A 38 6.91 -17.39 -16.21
C GLN A 38 7.24 -15.98 -16.71
N GLU A 39 7.52 -15.82 -18.01
CA GLU A 39 7.83 -14.51 -18.59
C GLU A 39 6.59 -13.61 -18.60
N GLU A 40 5.44 -14.16 -19.01
CA GLU A 40 4.16 -13.45 -18.96
C GLU A 40 3.79 -13.05 -17.53
N HIS A 41 4.03 -13.93 -16.55
CA HIS A 41 3.85 -13.61 -15.14
C HIS A 41 4.71 -12.39 -14.74
N MET A 42 6.02 -12.39 -15.03
CA MET A 42 6.90 -11.28 -14.66
C MET A 42 6.52 -9.97 -15.36
N ILE A 43 6.15 -10.01 -16.64
CA ILE A 43 5.66 -8.83 -17.37
C ILE A 43 4.38 -8.29 -16.72
N LYS A 44 3.43 -9.17 -16.36
CA LYS A 44 2.19 -8.78 -15.67
C LYS A 44 2.46 -8.16 -14.32
N LEU A 45 3.38 -8.73 -13.53
CA LEU A 45 3.77 -8.14 -12.24
C LEU A 45 4.34 -6.74 -12.41
N GLN A 46 5.24 -6.52 -13.37
CA GLN A 46 5.81 -5.21 -13.68
C GLN A 46 4.77 -4.20 -14.18
N LYS A 47 3.76 -4.66 -14.92
CA LYS A 47 2.64 -3.83 -15.41
C LYS A 47 1.54 -3.61 -14.37
N SER A 48 1.57 -4.31 -13.25
CA SER A 48 0.57 -4.21 -12.20
C SER A 48 0.81 -3.01 -11.29
N PHE A 49 -0.26 -2.56 -10.65
CA PHE A 49 -0.22 -1.46 -9.69
C PHE A 49 -1.06 -1.82 -8.46
N ASN A 50 -0.45 -1.78 -7.29
CA ASN A 50 -1.09 -2.17 -6.04
C ASN A 50 -1.41 -0.93 -5.19
N ILE A 51 -2.61 -0.89 -4.61
CA ILE A 51 -3.03 0.13 -3.67
C ILE A 51 -3.19 -0.54 -2.31
N SER A 52 -2.32 -0.18 -1.36
CA SER A 52 -2.47 -0.59 0.04
C SER A 52 -3.44 0.36 0.73
N MET A 53 -4.58 -0.16 1.18
CA MET A 53 -5.61 0.63 1.86
C MET A 53 -5.58 0.34 3.36
N ASP A 54 -5.38 1.38 4.15
CA ASP A 54 -5.33 1.32 5.60
C ASP A 54 -5.74 2.69 6.20
N GLY A 55 -6.30 2.71 7.40
CA GLY A 55 -6.89 3.88 8.05
C GLY A 55 -5.88 4.99 8.31
N ALA A 56 -6.20 6.24 7.96
CA ALA A 56 -5.33 7.39 8.21
C ALA A 56 -5.77 8.18 9.45
N HIS A 57 -4.82 8.82 10.12
CA HIS A 57 -5.12 9.68 11.27
C HIS A 57 -5.63 11.05 10.80
N GLY A 58 -6.91 11.32 11.07
CA GLY A 58 -7.45 12.67 10.97
C GLY A 58 -6.88 13.58 12.06
N ILE A 59 -6.83 14.89 11.80
CA ILE A 59 -6.34 15.85 12.78
C ILE A 59 -7.21 15.84 14.04
N HIS A 60 -6.58 15.59 15.19
CA HIS A 60 -7.27 15.68 16.48
C HIS A 60 -7.25 17.13 16.99
N PRO A 61 -8.41 17.75 17.30
CA PRO A 61 -8.48 19.17 17.66
C PRO A 61 -7.72 19.52 18.94
N GLY A 62 -7.68 18.60 19.92
CA GLY A 62 -6.87 18.76 21.14
C GLY A 62 -5.37 18.50 20.98
N TYR A 63 -4.92 17.94 19.85
CA TYR A 63 -3.52 17.54 19.62
C TYR A 63 -3.04 17.94 18.23
N THR A 64 -3.42 19.13 17.76
CA THR A 64 -3.02 19.63 16.44
C THR A 64 -1.50 19.69 16.29
N CYS A 65 -0.77 19.91 17.39
CA CYS A 65 0.68 19.90 17.45
C CYS A 65 1.33 18.55 17.10
N LYS A 66 0.58 17.44 17.03
CA LYS A 66 1.08 16.12 16.62
C LYS A 66 1.09 15.92 15.10
N HIS A 67 0.44 16.81 14.34
CA HIS A 67 0.38 16.72 12.88
C HIS A 67 1.28 17.76 12.22
N ASP A 68 1.77 17.45 11.02
CA ASP A 68 2.45 18.43 10.20
C ASP A 68 1.47 19.56 9.80
N PRO A 69 1.87 20.85 9.88
CA PRO A 69 0.97 21.96 9.59
C PRO A 69 0.52 22.01 8.13
N TYR A 70 1.34 21.52 7.19
CA TYR A 70 1.08 21.51 5.76
C TYR A 70 0.48 20.19 5.28
N TYR A 71 0.86 19.07 5.90
CA TYR A 71 0.46 17.73 5.48
C TYR A 71 -0.45 17.05 6.52
N LYS A 72 -1.66 17.57 6.67
CA LYS A 72 -2.68 17.09 7.62
C LYS A 72 -3.95 16.64 6.90
N THR A 73 -4.59 15.62 7.48
CA THR A 73 -5.87 15.09 6.99
C THR A 73 -7.03 15.64 7.82
N SER A 74 -8.05 16.15 7.15
CA SER A 74 -9.32 16.57 7.76
C SER A 74 -10.44 15.60 7.41
N LEU A 75 -11.36 15.39 8.35
CA LEU A 75 -12.54 14.54 8.13
C LEU A 75 -13.44 15.11 7.03
N GLY A 76 -14.03 14.23 6.22
CA GLY A 76 -14.96 14.60 5.14
C GLY A 76 -14.31 15.32 3.94
N LYS A 77 -12.98 15.42 3.88
CA LYS A 77 -12.26 16.12 2.80
C LYS A 77 -11.67 15.19 1.73
N GLY A 78 -12.02 13.90 1.75
CA GLY A 78 -11.65 12.94 0.72
C GLY A 78 -10.61 11.91 1.17
N VAL A 79 -10.15 11.10 0.23
CA VAL A 79 -9.23 9.97 0.48
C VAL A 79 -7.83 10.49 0.82
N THR A 80 -7.21 9.92 1.84
CA THR A 80 -5.86 10.32 2.25
C THR A 80 -4.80 9.42 1.66
N ILE A 81 -3.77 10.05 1.09
CA ILE A 81 -2.56 9.38 0.61
C ILE A 81 -1.47 9.57 1.63
N LYS A 82 -0.96 8.45 2.16
CA LYS A 82 0.10 8.41 3.16
C LYS A 82 1.45 8.36 2.46
N SER A 83 2.32 9.33 2.76
CA SER A 83 3.70 9.38 2.26
C SER A 83 4.66 9.38 3.44
N ASN A 84 5.77 8.65 3.31
CA ASN A 84 6.83 8.63 4.33
C ASN A 84 8.19 8.38 3.68
N ALA A 85 9.17 9.24 3.96
CA ALA A 85 10.50 9.16 3.38
C ALA A 85 11.30 7.90 3.79
N ASN A 86 10.97 7.31 4.96
CA ASN A 86 11.59 6.08 5.45
C ASN A 86 10.86 4.81 4.98
N PHE A 87 10.03 4.91 3.94
CA PHE A 87 9.30 3.78 3.32
C PHE A 87 8.43 2.98 4.30
N LYS A 88 7.91 3.62 5.36
CA LYS A 88 6.85 3.05 6.22
C LYS A 88 5.53 2.85 5.47
N TYR A 89 5.34 3.61 4.40
CA TYR A 89 4.30 3.45 3.39
C TYR A 89 4.97 3.19 2.03
N ALA A 90 4.36 2.36 1.19
CA ALA A 90 4.92 1.99 -0.12
C ALA A 90 4.75 3.06 -1.21
N THR A 91 4.13 4.21 -0.87
CA THR A 91 3.87 5.30 -1.80
C THR A 91 5.17 5.89 -2.34
N THR A 92 5.31 5.90 -3.66
CA THR A 92 6.41 6.56 -4.38
C THR A 92 5.90 7.77 -5.14
N ALA A 93 6.78 8.67 -5.59
CA ALA A 93 6.40 9.81 -6.42
C ALA A 93 5.61 9.39 -7.67
N ASN A 94 6.04 8.31 -8.34
CA ASN A 94 5.36 7.75 -9.51
C ASN A 94 3.98 7.16 -9.15
N GLY A 95 3.90 6.43 -8.03
CA GLY A 95 2.62 5.88 -7.54
C GLY A 95 1.63 6.99 -7.16
N TRP A 96 2.12 8.04 -6.52
CA TRP A 96 1.34 9.24 -6.20
C TRP A 96 0.85 9.91 -7.50
N ALA A 97 1.74 10.23 -8.44
CA ALA A 97 1.34 10.88 -9.70
C ALA A 97 0.22 10.10 -10.43
N LYS A 98 0.31 8.77 -10.49
CA LYS A 98 -0.74 7.90 -11.06
C LYS A 98 -2.06 8.01 -10.31
N LEU A 99 -2.05 7.90 -8.97
CA LEU A 99 -3.26 8.03 -8.15
C LEU A 99 -3.87 9.43 -8.26
N LYS A 100 -3.05 10.48 -8.30
CA LYS A 100 -3.49 11.87 -8.46
C LYS A 100 -4.23 12.06 -9.77
N ALA A 101 -3.64 11.59 -10.87
CA ALA A 101 -4.23 11.68 -12.20
C ALA A 101 -5.57 10.93 -12.26
N LEU A 102 -5.63 9.73 -11.67
CA LEU A 102 -6.87 8.94 -11.60
C LEU A 102 -7.95 9.65 -10.77
N ALA A 103 -7.59 10.22 -9.62
CA ALA A 103 -8.52 10.93 -8.76
C ALA A 103 -9.07 12.20 -9.44
N ILE A 104 -8.21 13.00 -10.09
CA ILE A 104 -8.64 14.17 -10.87
C ILE A 104 -9.60 13.76 -11.99
N LYS A 105 -9.25 12.72 -12.76
CA LYS A 105 -10.09 12.20 -13.85
C LYS A 105 -11.50 11.80 -13.39
N ASN A 106 -11.62 11.29 -12.16
CA ASN A 106 -12.87 10.81 -11.59
C ASN A 106 -13.52 11.77 -10.58
N ASN A 107 -13.04 13.02 -10.49
CA ASN A 107 -13.52 14.02 -9.52
C ASN A 107 -13.49 13.55 -8.05
N ILE A 108 -12.51 12.71 -7.70
CA ILE A 108 -12.30 12.21 -6.34
C ILE A 108 -11.43 13.20 -5.57
N LYS A 109 -11.93 13.69 -4.44
CA LYS A 109 -11.16 14.54 -3.53
C LYS A 109 -10.11 13.70 -2.81
N ILE A 110 -8.89 14.23 -2.76
CA ILE A 110 -7.73 13.57 -2.16
C ILE A 110 -7.00 14.54 -1.24
N GLN A 111 -6.40 14.01 -0.19
CA GLN A 111 -5.58 14.70 0.79
C GLN A 111 -4.25 13.97 0.91
N GLU A 112 -3.25 14.66 1.45
CA GLU A 112 -1.93 14.08 1.70
C GLU A 112 -1.61 14.17 3.19
N ILE A 113 -1.00 13.12 3.72
CA ILE A 113 -0.47 13.10 5.08
C ILE A 113 0.99 12.68 5.05
N LEU A 114 1.81 13.51 5.70
CA LEU A 114 3.19 13.21 6.03
C LEU A 114 3.33 13.39 7.54
N MET A 115 4.05 12.47 8.15
CA MET A 115 4.43 12.61 9.54
C MET A 115 5.55 13.63 9.67
N LYS A 116 5.55 14.35 10.80
CA LYS A 116 6.68 15.22 11.15
C LYS A 116 7.98 14.43 11.18
N ALA A 117 9.08 15.06 10.78
CA ALA A 117 10.39 14.41 10.72
C ALA A 117 10.89 13.92 12.09
N ASP A 118 10.47 14.57 13.18
CA ASP A 118 10.80 14.23 14.56
C ASP A 118 9.89 13.15 15.18
N THR A 119 8.91 12.64 14.43
CA THR A 119 7.88 11.72 14.93
C THR A 119 7.93 10.38 14.20
N ASN A 120 7.94 9.29 14.97
CA ASN A 120 7.85 7.95 14.41
C ASN A 120 6.44 7.64 13.90
N SER A 121 6.38 6.85 12.82
CA SER A 121 5.14 6.39 12.21
C SER A 121 5.06 4.86 12.26
N GLY A 122 3.84 4.34 12.41
CA GLY A 122 3.56 2.93 12.15
C GLY A 122 3.84 2.57 10.69
N SER A 123 4.21 1.31 10.45
CA SER A 123 4.23 0.74 9.10
C SER A 123 2.84 0.28 8.69
N THR A 124 2.69 -0.17 7.44
CA THR A 124 1.48 -0.83 6.94
C THR A 124 1.86 -2.12 6.23
N ILE A 125 0.88 -2.87 5.75
CA ILE A 125 1.12 -4.00 4.85
C ILE A 125 1.76 -3.60 3.52
N GLY A 126 1.64 -2.35 3.05
CA GLY A 126 2.09 -1.96 1.72
C GLY A 126 3.56 -2.35 1.43
N PRO A 127 4.52 -1.98 2.31
CA PRO A 127 5.91 -2.42 2.19
C PRO A 127 6.15 -3.93 2.43
N ILE A 128 5.26 -4.60 3.16
CA ILE A 128 5.37 -6.02 3.57
C ILE A 128 4.84 -6.96 2.48
N ALA A 129 3.74 -6.56 1.83
CA ALA A 129 3.05 -7.24 0.75
C ALA A 129 3.92 -7.23 -0.51
N LYS A 130 5.02 -7.99 -0.44
CA LYS A 130 5.90 -8.26 -1.54
C LYS A 130 5.43 -9.53 -2.21
N LEU A 131 5.28 -9.45 -3.53
CA LEU A 131 5.25 -10.65 -4.37
C LEU A 131 6.63 -11.30 -4.26
N LYS A 132 6.73 -12.33 -3.43
CA LYS A 132 7.96 -13.10 -3.27
C LYS A 132 8.21 -13.86 -4.56
N LYS A 133 9.40 -13.70 -5.15
CA LYS A 133 9.94 -14.70 -6.08
C LYS A 133 10.14 -15.98 -5.27
N GLN A 134 9.45 -17.07 -5.62
CA GLN A 134 9.98 -18.39 -5.28
C GLN A 134 11.27 -18.57 -6.08
N VAL A 135 12.42 -18.31 -5.44
CA VAL A 135 13.66 -18.92 -5.89
C VAL A 135 13.60 -20.34 -5.34
N LEU A 136 13.23 -21.29 -6.21
CA LEU A 136 13.39 -22.71 -5.92
C LEU A 136 14.87 -22.92 -5.58
N LYS A 137 15.17 -23.10 -4.28
CA LYS A 137 16.42 -23.73 -3.89
C LYS A 137 16.26 -25.20 -4.23
N GLN A 138 16.95 -25.63 -5.29
CA GLN A 138 17.29 -27.04 -5.47
C GLN A 138 18.18 -27.50 -4.32
#